data_AF-A0A8X8Z413-F1
#
_entry.id   AF-A0A8X8Z413-F1
#
_cell.length_a   1.000
_cell.length_b   1.000
_cell.length_c   1.000
_cell.angle_alpha   90.00
_cell.angle_beta   90.00
_cell.angle_gamma   90.00
#
_symmetry.space_group_name_H-M   'P 1'
#
loop_
_entity.id
_entity.type
_entity.pdbx_description
1 polymer ?
#
loop_
_entity_poly.entity_id
_entity_poly.type
_entity_poly.pdbx_seq_one_letter_code
_entity_poly.pdbx_strand_id
1 'polypeptide(L)'
;MYILSTPPINFPLGNSNGSISSAQGRRLSSQNCSNETGSGIWKNARQETPPHVNNHRIFRKDARGGKSKFNVCSGNIDGFKLQPIDKIRYGLETPWYARLPRLDARFFIEHYNADEVLIGDSLYKLNDIKKNTYLELAKSDYNTCQEQHQMEWNHLQKWYEDCNLAEFGISRKNILEAHFFAVASISEAERSGERLAWVKSQILAEILSTYYFIKQRDQFKDQGTEFYTTFTTKIHVEGKDYKNVQRIITILFEALTQMKEIARNAQDEIDGDVSDDLLHEAWGGWLKKLGEGTGEEIPEVEVIVRTINICGGHILSKEVLSHHEYKTLSQLINQLCHHLLKLENHKTIDVDIEKEMELLVQLVMQNSSNGISKATKQIFLVVAKTYYHRAYFSAQEIEQHISRILFEQVV
;
A
#
# COMPACT_ATOMS: atom_id res chain seq x y z
N MET A 1 -16.33 7.96 29.22
CA MET A 1 -15.05 8.47 29.80
C MET A 1 -14.70 9.74 29.02
N TYR A 2 -14.35 10.82 29.72
CA TYR A 2 -14.48 12.22 29.28
C TYR A 2 -13.97 12.54 27.86
N ILE A 3 -14.84 13.18 27.08
CA ILE A 3 -14.56 13.81 25.77
C ILE A 3 -13.92 15.17 26.04
N LEU A 4 -12.67 15.36 25.63
CA LEU A 4 -12.06 16.69 25.51
C LEU A 4 -12.10 17.08 24.03
N SER A 5 -13.02 17.99 23.71
CA SER A 5 -13.13 18.64 22.41
C SER A 5 -11.93 19.58 22.19
N THR A 6 -11.11 19.29 21.18
CA THR A 6 -10.21 20.27 20.58
C THR A 6 -10.86 20.84 19.30
N PRO A 7 -10.78 22.15 19.03
CA PRO A 7 -11.43 22.77 17.87
C PRO A 7 -10.69 22.46 16.56
N PRO A 8 -11.36 22.52 15.39
CA PRO A 8 -10.75 22.24 14.10
C PRO A 8 -9.74 23.34 13.71
N ILE A 9 -8.58 22.89 13.20
CA ILE A 9 -7.55 23.75 12.62
C ILE A 9 -7.98 24.07 11.18
N ASN A 10 -8.32 25.33 10.90
CA ASN A 10 -8.53 25.84 9.54
C ASN A 10 -7.18 26.30 8.96
N PHE A 11 -6.82 25.80 7.78
CA PHE A 11 -5.75 26.36 6.96
C PHE A 11 -6.32 27.04 5.70
N PRO A 12 -5.71 28.15 5.24
CA PRO A 12 -6.31 29.03 4.25
C PRO A 12 -6.19 28.45 2.83
N LEU A 13 -7.32 28.45 2.12
CA LEU A 13 -7.39 28.20 0.68
C LEU A 13 -6.65 29.31 -0.07
N GLY A 14 -5.53 28.96 -0.69
CA GLY A 14 -4.87 29.81 -1.67
C GLY A 14 -5.68 29.83 -2.97
N ASN A 15 -6.29 30.98 -3.28
CA ASN A 15 -6.88 31.25 -4.59
C ASN A 15 -5.78 31.31 -5.66
N SER A 16 -5.82 30.39 -6.63
CA SER A 16 -5.20 30.61 -7.94
C SER A 16 -6.25 30.42 -9.03
N ASN A 17 -6.84 31.54 -9.44
CA ASN A 17 -7.52 31.66 -10.72
C ASN A 17 -6.47 31.53 -11.84
N GLY A 18 -6.57 30.45 -12.62
CA GLY A 18 -5.74 30.21 -13.81
C GLY A 18 -6.54 29.40 -14.82
N SER A 19 -7.03 30.10 -15.84
CA SER A 19 -7.95 29.67 -16.88
C SER A 19 -7.52 28.42 -17.66
N ILE A 20 -8.50 27.56 -17.91
CA ILE A 20 -8.50 26.39 -18.79
C ILE A 20 -8.22 26.81 -20.25
N SER A 21 -7.33 26.10 -20.93
CA SER A 21 -7.30 26.05 -22.40
C SER A 21 -6.94 24.63 -22.87
N SER A 22 -7.91 23.99 -23.50
CA SER A 22 -7.82 22.76 -24.29
C SER A 22 -6.83 22.87 -25.46
N ALA A 23 -6.04 21.83 -25.70
CA ALA A 23 -5.42 21.62 -27.02
C ALA A 23 -5.39 20.13 -27.37
N GLN A 24 -6.33 19.74 -28.22
CA GLN A 24 -6.34 18.49 -28.98
C GLN A 24 -5.14 18.40 -29.93
N GLY A 25 -4.75 17.16 -30.22
CA GLY A 25 -3.54 16.82 -30.96
C GLY A 25 -3.45 17.34 -32.40
N ARG A 26 -2.20 17.45 -32.85
CA ARG A 26 -1.83 17.39 -34.27
C ARG A 26 -0.55 16.57 -34.44
N ARG A 27 -0.69 15.46 -35.17
CA ARG A 27 0.39 14.80 -35.92
C ARG A 27 0.93 15.78 -36.96
N LEU A 28 2.26 15.89 -37.07
CA LEU A 28 2.92 16.30 -38.30
C LEU A 28 4.06 15.33 -38.61
N SER A 29 4.08 14.93 -39.88
CA SER A 29 4.94 13.95 -40.52
C SER A 29 6.36 14.45 -40.78
N SER A 30 7.26 13.48 -40.90
CA SER A 30 8.71 13.55 -41.14
C SER A 30 9.17 14.39 -42.33
N GLN A 31 10.34 15.04 -42.19
CA GLN A 31 11.36 15.09 -43.24
C GLN A 31 12.78 15.25 -42.67
N ASN A 32 13.62 14.28 -43.08
CA ASN A 32 15.06 14.06 -42.91
C ASN A 32 15.97 15.26 -42.64
N CYS A 33 16.75 15.17 -41.56
CA CYS A 33 18.20 15.43 -41.60
C CYS A 33 18.90 14.45 -40.66
N SER A 34 19.59 13.51 -41.29
CA SER A 34 20.59 12.62 -40.72
C SER A 34 21.75 13.42 -40.14
N ASN A 35 22.10 13.15 -38.88
CA ASN A 35 23.48 12.88 -38.49
C ASN A 35 23.49 12.12 -37.16
N GLU A 36 24.22 11.03 -37.20
CA GLU A 36 24.36 10.00 -36.17
C GLU A 36 25.10 10.53 -34.96
N THR A 37 24.57 10.26 -33.76
CA THR A 37 25.20 9.48 -32.67
C THR A 37 24.49 9.78 -31.34
N GLY A 38 23.80 8.79 -30.79
CA GLY A 38 23.11 8.91 -29.49
C GLY A 38 22.10 7.81 -29.16
N SER A 39 21.74 6.95 -30.13
CA SER A 39 20.81 5.83 -29.93
C SER A 39 21.51 4.48 -29.68
N GLY A 40 22.84 4.44 -29.71
CA GLY A 40 23.64 3.21 -29.50
C GLY A 40 23.89 2.82 -28.03
N ILE A 41 23.61 3.70 -27.07
CA ILE A 41 23.96 3.45 -25.65
C ILE A 41 22.81 2.75 -24.89
N TRP A 42 21.57 2.81 -25.40
CA TRP A 42 20.38 2.35 -24.67
C TRP A 42 19.84 0.97 -25.10
N LYS A 43 20.54 0.25 -26.01
CA LYS A 43 20.19 -1.13 -26.39
C LYS A 43 21.08 -2.21 -25.77
N ASN A 44 22.26 -1.87 -25.27
CA ASN A 44 23.21 -2.85 -24.70
C ASN A 44 23.23 -2.92 -23.16
N ALA A 45 22.42 -2.12 -22.45
CA ALA A 45 22.27 -2.23 -20.99
C ALA A 45 21.16 -3.21 -20.55
N ARG A 46 20.54 -3.93 -21.51
CA ARG A 46 19.41 -4.84 -21.29
C ARG A 46 19.77 -6.32 -21.47
N GLN A 47 21.04 -6.67 -21.28
CA GLN A 47 21.51 -8.05 -21.16
C GLN A 47 22.02 -8.30 -19.74
N GLU A 48 21.24 -9.08 -19.00
CA GLU A 48 21.59 -9.94 -17.87
C GLU A 48 22.71 -9.45 -16.93
N THR A 49 22.38 -8.49 -16.07
CA THR A 49 22.93 -8.52 -14.71
C THR A 49 21.88 -9.18 -13.80
N PRO A 50 22.17 -10.34 -13.19
CA PRO A 50 21.25 -10.93 -12.23
C PRO A 50 21.04 -9.92 -11.09
N PRO A 51 19.83 -9.82 -10.52
CA PRO A 51 19.62 -8.98 -9.36
C PRO A 51 20.62 -9.45 -8.29
N HIS A 52 21.45 -8.53 -7.79
CA HIS A 52 22.27 -8.81 -6.61
C HIS A 52 21.30 -9.26 -5.52
N VAL A 53 21.30 -10.57 -5.27
CA VAL A 53 20.56 -11.21 -4.20
C VAL A 53 21.17 -10.64 -2.91
N ASN A 54 20.54 -9.61 -2.37
CA ASN A 54 20.68 -9.34 -0.95
C ASN A 54 20.12 -10.59 -0.28
N ASN A 55 21.02 -11.49 0.09
CA ASN A 55 20.70 -12.62 0.93
C ASN A 55 20.11 -12.05 2.21
N HIS A 56 18.79 -11.99 2.29
CA HIS A 56 18.08 -11.86 3.55
C HIS A 56 18.34 -13.15 4.33
N ARG A 57 19.53 -13.22 4.95
CA ARG A 57 19.71 -14.08 6.10
C ARG A 57 18.72 -13.55 7.12
N ILE A 58 17.64 -14.31 7.31
CA ILE A 58 16.83 -14.25 8.51
C ILE A 58 17.84 -14.36 9.65
N PHE A 59 18.12 -13.24 10.32
CA PHE A 59 18.97 -13.27 11.51
C PHE A 59 18.20 -14.07 12.54
N ARG A 60 18.52 -15.37 12.65
CA ARG A 60 18.14 -16.19 13.80
C ARG A 60 18.48 -15.38 15.04
N LYS A 61 17.47 -15.09 15.83
CA LYS A 61 17.62 -14.49 17.15
C LYS A 61 18.13 -15.55 18.13
N ASP A 62 19.24 -16.21 17.81
CA ASP A 62 20.00 -17.03 18.76
C ASP A 62 20.93 -16.12 19.59
N ALA A 63 20.37 -15.04 20.12
CA ALA A 63 20.97 -14.31 21.22
C ALA A 63 20.28 -14.80 22.49
N ARG A 64 20.90 -15.80 23.12
CA ARG A 64 20.56 -16.29 24.47
C ARG A 64 20.12 -15.14 25.37
N GLY A 65 19.01 -15.35 26.08
CA GLY A 65 18.33 -14.42 26.98
C GLY A 65 19.22 -13.76 28.04
N GLY A 66 20.00 -12.78 27.61
CA GLY A 66 20.68 -11.81 28.46
C GLY A 66 20.37 -10.43 27.92
N LYS A 67 19.96 -9.51 28.81
CA LYS A 67 19.84 -8.08 28.50
C LYS A 67 21.21 -7.58 28.03
N SER A 68 21.46 -7.61 26.72
CA SER A 68 22.69 -7.04 26.16
C SER A 68 22.51 -5.52 26.15
N LYS A 69 23.10 -4.84 27.14
CA LYS A 69 23.37 -3.41 27.05
C LYS A 69 24.33 -3.23 25.89
N PHE A 70 23.83 -2.76 24.74
CA PHE A 70 24.71 -2.23 23.70
C PHE A 70 25.41 -1.01 24.29
N ASN A 71 26.71 -1.14 24.57
CA ASN A 71 27.52 0.01 24.90
C ASN A 71 27.58 0.91 23.65
N VAL A 72 27.19 2.17 23.80
CA VAL A 72 27.37 3.19 22.76
C VAL A 72 28.86 3.38 22.56
N CYS A 73 29.42 2.76 21.53
CA CYS A 73 30.78 3.07 21.09
C CYS A 73 30.73 4.36 20.25
N SER A 74 30.61 5.51 20.93
CA SER A 74 30.90 6.80 20.31
C SER A 74 32.41 7.06 20.42
N GLY A 75 33.14 6.79 19.35
CA GLY A 75 34.54 7.18 19.21
C GLY A 75 34.68 8.22 18.10
N ASN A 76 35.33 9.35 18.40
CA ASN A 76 35.90 10.21 17.38
C ASN A 76 37.27 9.62 17.02
N ILE A 77 37.43 9.14 15.79
CA ILE A 77 38.76 8.95 15.23
C ILE A 77 39.02 10.26 14.48
N ASP A 78 39.89 11.11 15.05
CA ASP A 78 40.43 12.36 14.50
C ASP A 78 39.66 12.95 13.29
N GLY A 79 38.60 13.71 13.56
CA GLY A 79 37.90 14.52 12.55
C GLY A 79 36.94 13.76 11.62
N PHE A 80 36.80 12.44 11.72
CA PHE A 80 35.85 11.67 10.91
C PHE A 80 34.62 11.26 11.73
N LYS A 81 33.47 11.84 11.38
CA LYS A 81 32.17 11.44 11.94
C LYS A 81 31.77 10.08 11.33
N LEU A 82 32.04 8.99 12.05
CA LEU A 82 31.57 7.64 11.71
C LEU A 82 30.04 7.64 11.55
N GLN A 83 29.52 6.71 10.73
CA GLN A 83 28.11 6.53 10.34
C GLN A 83 27.12 7.22 11.29
N PRO A 84 26.20 8.09 10.80
CA PRO A 84 25.26 8.78 11.68
C PRO A 84 24.58 7.78 12.61
N ILE A 85 24.71 7.99 13.92
CA ILE A 85 24.10 7.14 14.97
C ILE A 85 22.63 6.84 14.69
N ASP A 86 21.97 7.74 13.97
CA ASP A 86 20.61 7.65 13.49
C ASP A 86 20.35 6.47 12.54
N LYS A 87 21.27 6.12 11.62
CA LYS A 87 21.09 4.96 10.72
C LYS A 87 21.13 3.63 11.47
N ILE A 88 22.06 3.51 12.42
CA ILE A 88 22.18 2.33 13.28
C ILE A 88 20.95 2.23 14.17
N ARG A 89 20.54 3.34 14.78
CA ARG A 89 19.34 3.43 15.60
C ARG A 89 18.09 3.03 14.81
N TYR A 90 17.90 3.57 13.61
CA TYR A 90 16.78 3.24 12.74
C TYR A 90 16.70 1.74 12.42
N GLY A 91 17.84 1.12 12.10
CA GLY A 91 17.91 -0.32 11.82
C GLY A 91 17.68 -1.23 13.04
N LEU A 92 17.96 -0.75 14.25
CA LEU A 92 17.74 -1.50 15.50
C LEU A 92 16.34 -1.29 16.07
N GLU A 93 15.78 -0.08 15.93
CA GLU A 93 14.49 0.29 16.49
C GLU A 93 13.31 -0.09 15.60
N THR A 94 13.47 -0.16 14.27
CA THR A 94 12.36 -0.48 13.37
C THR A 94 12.56 -1.84 12.71
N PRO A 95 11.78 -2.88 13.07
CA PRO A 95 11.89 -4.19 12.44
C PRO A 95 11.52 -4.11 10.96
N TRP A 96 12.11 -4.97 10.13
CA TRP A 96 11.87 -4.94 8.68
C TRP A 96 10.39 -5.14 8.31
N TYR A 97 9.63 -5.90 9.10
CA TYR A 97 8.19 -6.08 8.93
C TYR A 97 7.39 -4.78 9.10
N ALA A 98 7.87 -3.83 9.93
CA ALA A 98 7.26 -2.51 10.11
C ALA A 98 7.77 -1.45 9.13
N ARG A 99 8.77 -1.76 8.29
CA ARG A 99 9.36 -0.77 7.37
C ARG A 99 8.58 -0.68 6.06
N LEU A 100 8.01 0.48 5.78
CA LEU A 100 7.32 0.76 4.53
C LEU A 100 8.28 1.45 3.54
N PRO A 101 8.33 1.02 2.26
CA PRO A 101 9.29 1.52 1.27
C PRO A 101 9.42 3.04 1.22
N ARG A 102 8.32 3.77 1.30
CA ARG A 102 8.35 5.23 1.18
C ARG A 102 8.91 5.94 2.42
N LEU A 103 8.73 5.35 3.60
CA LEU A 103 9.36 5.82 4.85
C LEU A 103 10.86 5.55 4.82
N ASP A 104 11.26 4.35 4.39
CA ASP A 104 12.67 4.00 4.20
C ASP A 104 13.33 4.99 3.23
N ALA A 105 12.74 5.18 2.04
CA ALA A 105 13.25 6.11 1.04
C ALA A 105 13.40 7.53 1.62
N ARG A 106 12.38 8.03 2.32
CA ARG A 106 12.43 9.35 2.98
C ARG A 106 13.61 9.44 3.94
N PHE A 107 13.74 8.46 4.84
CA PHE A 107 14.81 8.42 5.82
C PHE A 107 16.19 8.40 5.14
N PHE A 108 16.39 7.55 4.14
CA PHE A 108 17.69 7.41 3.49
C PHE A 108 18.06 8.59 2.61
N ILE A 109 17.11 9.29 1.99
CA ILE A 109 17.39 10.52 1.24
C ILE A 109 17.90 11.62 2.18
N GLU A 110 17.23 11.84 3.31
CA GLU A 110 17.64 12.87 4.28
C GLU A 110 18.97 12.56 4.98
N HIS A 111 19.31 11.28 5.12
CA HIS A 111 20.56 10.83 5.77
C HIS A 111 21.64 10.41 4.75
N TYR A 112 21.43 10.72 3.47
CA TYR A 112 22.42 10.47 2.43
C TYR A 112 23.56 11.49 2.56
N ASN A 113 24.79 11.00 2.71
CA ASN A 113 25.97 11.85 2.76
C ASN A 113 26.76 11.69 1.46
N ALA A 114 26.60 12.63 0.53
CA ALA A 114 27.34 12.59 -0.74
C ALA A 114 28.86 12.70 -0.53
N ASP A 115 29.30 13.34 0.55
CA ASP A 115 30.72 13.51 0.89
C ASP A 115 31.30 12.33 1.69
N GLU A 116 30.57 11.21 1.81
CA GLU A 116 31.00 10.05 2.59
C GLU A 116 32.35 9.50 2.09
N VAL A 117 33.32 9.48 3.02
CA VAL A 117 34.65 8.89 2.86
C VAL A 117 34.61 7.46 3.40
N LEU A 118 35.07 6.51 2.59
CA LEU A 118 35.16 5.11 2.98
C LEU A 118 36.55 4.79 3.52
N ILE A 119 36.58 3.92 4.51
CA ILE A 119 37.81 3.45 5.16
C ILE A 119 38.12 2.04 4.63
N GLY A 120 39.22 1.90 3.91
CA GLY A 120 39.85 0.62 3.58
C GLY A 120 41.31 0.62 4.05
N ASP A 121 42.21 0.02 3.27
CA ASP A 121 43.66 0.13 3.52
C ASP A 121 44.16 1.60 3.42
N SER A 122 43.40 2.44 2.74
CA SER A 122 43.53 3.91 2.71
C SER A 122 42.14 4.57 2.73
N LEU A 123 42.09 5.88 2.99
CA LEU A 123 40.85 6.66 2.82
C LEU A 123 40.57 6.85 1.34
N TYR A 124 39.36 6.51 0.89
CA TYR A 124 38.96 6.72 -0.50
C TYR A 124 37.53 7.23 -0.60
N LYS A 125 37.27 8.01 -1.66
CA LYS A 125 35.92 8.44 -2.06
C LYS A 125 35.51 7.67 -3.31
N LEU A 126 34.31 7.09 -3.29
CA LEU A 126 33.67 6.61 -4.51
C LEU A 126 33.31 7.82 -5.38
N ASN A 127 33.63 7.77 -6.69
CA ASN A 127 33.44 8.85 -7.68
C ASN A 127 32.33 9.87 -7.36
N ASP A 128 32.74 11.08 -6.93
CA ASP A 128 31.89 12.12 -6.34
C ASP A 128 30.79 12.66 -7.29
N ILE A 129 31.05 12.69 -8.60
CA ILE A 129 30.10 13.21 -9.62
C ILE A 129 28.77 12.42 -9.62
N LYS A 130 28.81 11.12 -9.33
CA LYS A 130 27.61 10.27 -9.36
C LYS A 130 26.75 10.44 -8.10
N LYS A 131 27.35 10.75 -6.94
CA LYS A 131 26.64 10.76 -5.65
C LYS A 131 25.66 11.93 -5.52
N ASN A 132 26.09 13.15 -5.84
CA ASN A 132 25.19 14.31 -5.85
C ASN A 132 24.08 14.14 -6.88
N THR A 133 24.41 13.60 -8.06
CA THR A 133 23.41 13.30 -9.09
C THR A 133 22.35 12.32 -8.58
N TYR A 134 22.73 11.28 -7.83
CA TYR A 134 21.77 10.34 -7.25
C TYR A 134 20.88 10.98 -6.19
N LEU A 135 21.45 11.83 -5.33
CA LEU A 135 20.67 12.53 -4.30
C LEU A 135 19.64 13.47 -4.93
N GLU A 136 20.05 14.30 -5.89
CA GLU A 136 19.15 15.23 -6.57
C GLU A 136 18.07 14.50 -7.38
N LEU A 137 18.45 13.40 -8.05
CA LEU A 137 17.47 12.54 -8.72
C LEU A 137 16.47 11.93 -7.72
N ALA A 138 16.95 11.42 -6.59
CA ALA A 138 16.08 10.82 -5.57
C ALA A 138 15.12 11.84 -4.95
N LYS A 139 15.57 13.07 -4.69
CA LYS A 139 14.70 14.17 -4.23
C LYS A 139 13.65 14.54 -5.28
N SER A 140 14.07 14.70 -6.53
CA SER A 140 13.17 15.05 -7.63
C SER A 140 12.10 13.97 -7.85
N ASP A 141 12.50 12.70 -7.91
CA ASP A 141 11.58 11.56 -8.03
C ASP A 141 10.65 11.48 -6.81
N TYR A 142 11.20 11.71 -5.61
CA TYR A 142 10.41 11.66 -4.39
C TYR A 142 9.25 12.67 -4.40
N ASN A 143 9.59 13.92 -4.71
CA ASN A 143 8.64 15.04 -4.72
C ASN A 143 7.64 14.91 -5.88
N THR A 144 8.07 14.44 -7.05
CA THR A 144 7.17 14.19 -8.20
C THR A 144 6.09 13.18 -7.85
N CYS A 145 6.44 12.05 -7.23
CA CYS A 145 5.43 11.09 -6.79
C CYS A 145 4.55 11.66 -5.66
N GLN A 146 5.13 12.45 -4.73
CA GLN A 146 4.35 13.08 -3.66
C GLN A 146 3.27 14.02 -4.21
N GLU A 147 3.56 14.80 -5.24
CA GLU A 147 2.57 15.65 -5.92
C GLU A 147 1.41 14.82 -6.48
N GLN A 148 1.71 13.68 -7.13
CA GLN A 148 0.69 12.73 -7.59
C GLN A 148 -0.15 12.18 -6.42
N HIS A 149 0.47 11.82 -5.30
CA HIS A 149 -0.23 11.33 -4.11
C HIS A 149 -1.14 12.40 -3.48
N GLN A 150 -0.77 13.67 -3.55
CA GLN A 150 -1.61 14.80 -3.10
C GLN A 150 -2.81 15.03 -4.03
N MET A 151 -2.64 14.88 -5.36
CA MET A 151 -3.75 14.92 -6.31
C MET A 151 -4.75 13.78 -6.04
N GLU A 152 -4.24 12.57 -5.79
CA GLU A 152 -5.06 11.42 -5.39
C GLU A 152 -5.83 11.67 -4.09
N TRP A 153 -5.17 12.27 -3.10
CA TRP A 153 -5.81 12.65 -1.83
C TRP A 153 -6.99 13.60 -2.06
N ASN A 154 -6.84 14.63 -2.90
CA ASN A 154 -7.93 15.55 -3.23
C ASN A 154 -9.11 14.81 -3.90
N HIS A 155 -8.84 13.85 -4.78
CA HIS A 155 -9.89 13.03 -5.39
C HIS A 155 -10.60 12.12 -4.37
N LEU A 156 -9.86 11.55 -3.41
CA LEU A 156 -10.43 10.75 -2.33
C LEU A 156 -11.29 11.58 -1.38
N GLN A 157 -10.90 12.82 -1.09
CA GLN A 157 -11.72 13.76 -0.32
C GLN A 157 -13.02 14.09 -1.05
N LYS A 158 -12.96 14.32 -2.37
CA LYS A 158 -14.16 14.53 -3.16
C LYS A 158 -15.07 13.29 -3.17
N TRP A 159 -14.51 12.10 -3.36
CA TRP A 159 -15.25 10.84 -3.29
C TRP A 159 -15.95 10.64 -1.92
N TYR A 160 -15.27 10.99 -0.82
CA TYR A 160 -15.85 10.98 0.52
C TYR A 160 -17.12 11.84 0.64
N GLU A 161 -17.07 13.04 0.08
CA GLU A 161 -18.16 14.02 0.12
C GLU A 161 -19.30 13.62 -0.82
N ASP A 162 -18.98 13.26 -2.08
CA ASP A 162 -19.96 12.88 -3.10
C ASP A 162 -20.77 11.64 -2.67
N CYS A 163 -20.13 10.65 -2.03
CA CYS A 163 -20.82 9.46 -1.52
C CYS A 163 -21.42 9.63 -0.11
N ASN A 164 -21.22 10.79 0.53
CA ASN A 164 -21.58 11.09 1.91
C ASN A 164 -21.17 9.95 2.88
N LEU A 165 -19.90 9.54 2.83
CA LEU A 165 -19.42 8.38 3.60
C LEU A 165 -19.43 8.60 5.11
N ALA A 166 -19.51 9.87 5.55
CA ALA A 166 -19.71 10.24 6.95
C ALA A 166 -20.95 9.57 7.57
N GLU A 167 -22.02 9.40 6.79
CA GLU A 167 -23.26 8.77 7.25
C GLU A 167 -23.07 7.27 7.57
N PHE A 168 -22.05 6.64 6.98
CA PHE A 168 -21.70 5.24 7.23
C PHE A 168 -20.62 5.09 8.31
N GLY A 169 -20.33 6.15 9.08
CA GLY A 169 -19.35 6.12 10.18
C GLY A 169 -17.90 6.32 9.74
N ILE A 170 -17.64 6.55 8.46
CA ILE A 170 -16.29 6.79 7.95
C ILE A 170 -15.89 8.23 8.21
N SER A 171 -14.73 8.44 8.83
CA SER A 171 -14.15 9.77 9.00
C SER A 171 -13.14 10.09 7.88
N ARG A 172 -12.84 11.36 7.66
CA ARG A 172 -11.73 11.77 6.77
C ARG A 172 -10.38 11.17 7.22
N LYS A 173 -10.21 10.92 8.53
CA LYS A 173 -9.01 10.27 9.07
C LYS A 173 -8.89 8.82 8.61
N ASN A 174 -9.99 8.07 8.53
CA ASN A 174 -9.97 6.69 8.01
C ASN A 174 -9.43 6.65 6.57
N ILE A 175 -9.92 7.57 5.71
CA ILE A 175 -9.49 7.64 4.31
C ILE A 175 -8.05 8.12 4.20
N LEU A 176 -7.64 9.11 4.99
CA LEU A 176 -6.27 9.61 4.99
C LEU A 176 -5.28 8.52 5.42
N GLU A 177 -5.59 7.76 6.47
CA GLU A 177 -4.76 6.65 6.92
C GLU A 177 -4.69 5.53 5.88
N ALA A 178 -5.82 5.14 5.28
CA ALA A 178 -5.84 4.14 4.21
C ALA A 178 -5.00 4.59 3.00
N HIS A 179 -5.13 5.85 2.60
CA HIS A 179 -4.32 6.46 1.53
C HIS A 179 -2.84 6.44 1.89
N PHE A 180 -2.49 6.84 3.11
CA PHE A 180 -1.13 6.78 3.62
C PHE A 180 -0.52 5.38 3.50
N PHE A 181 -1.20 4.33 3.95
CA PHE A 181 -0.68 2.97 3.88
C PHE A 181 -0.49 2.49 2.44
N ALA A 182 -1.38 2.89 1.53
CA ALA A 182 -1.24 2.61 0.11
C ALA A 182 -0.02 3.32 -0.50
N VAL A 183 0.14 4.63 -0.30
CA VAL A 183 1.28 5.40 -0.86
C VAL A 183 2.61 5.02 -0.22
N ALA A 184 2.60 4.66 1.08
CA ALA A 184 3.81 4.28 1.79
C ALA A 184 4.37 2.94 1.27
N SER A 185 3.51 2.15 0.63
CA SER A 185 3.82 0.80 0.15
C SER A 185 3.98 0.70 -1.37
N ILE A 186 3.15 1.40 -2.13
CA ILE A 186 3.13 1.44 -3.59
C ILE A 186 3.25 2.91 -4.00
N SER A 187 4.47 3.41 -4.14
CA SER A 187 4.72 4.85 -4.31
C SER A 187 4.84 5.32 -5.75
N GLU A 188 5.04 4.40 -6.68
CA GLU A 188 5.30 4.65 -8.10
C GLU A 188 4.09 5.36 -8.75
N ALA A 189 4.32 6.44 -9.49
CA ALA A 189 3.26 7.32 -9.97
C ALA A 189 2.26 6.57 -10.88
N GLU A 190 2.75 5.69 -11.74
CA GLU A 190 1.99 4.86 -12.67
C GLU A 190 1.08 3.83 -11.98
N ARG A 191 1.36 3.48 -10.73
CA ARG A 191 0.58 2.52 -9.93
C ARG A 191 -0.55 3.18 -9.13
N SER A 192 -1.00 4.37 -9.56
CA SER A 192 -2.13 5.10 -8.97
C SER A 192 -3.39 4.25 -8.86
N GLY A 193 -3.64 3.45 -9.90
CA GLY A 193 -4.77 2.54 -9.97
C GLY A 193 -4.85 1.57 -8.79
N GLU A 194 -3.74 0.92 -8.48
CA GLU A 194 -3.63 -0.02 -7.36
C GLU A 194 -3.86 0.65 -6.01
N ARG A 195 -3.30 1.86 -5.82
CA ARG A 195 -3.50 2.63 -4.58
C ARG A 195 -4.96 3.01 -4.39
N LEU A 196 -5.61 3.56 -5.42
CA LEU A 196 -7.01 3.97 -5.33
C LEU A 196 -7.93 2.76 -5.11
N ALA A 197 -7.64 1.63 -5.75
CA ALA A 197 -8.34 0.37 -5.56
C ALA A 197 -8.18 -0.15 -4.12
N TRP A 198 -6.97 -0.06 -3.56
CA TRP A 198 -6.72 -0.37 -2.15
C TRP A 198 -7.59 0.49 -1.23
N VAL A 199 -7.51 1.82 -1.34
CA VAL A 199 -8.23 2.72 -0.42
C VAL A 199 -9.74 2.48 -0.50
N LYS A 200 -10.31 2.42 -1.71
CA LYS A 200 -11.74 2.21 -1.90
C LYS A 200 -12.19 0.86 -1.38
N SER A 201 -11.44 -0.21 -1.67
CA SER A 201 -11.78 -1.55 -1.18
C SER A 201 -11.75 -1.65 0.34
N GLN A 202 -10.76 -1.03 0.98
CA GLN A 202 -10.66 -1.02 2.44
C GLN A 202 -11.84 -0.29 3.09
N ILE A 203 -12.18 0.91 2.60
CA ILE A 203 -13.29 1.70 3.14
C ILE A 203 -14.63 1.01 2.90
N LEU A 204 -14.83 0.40 1.72
CA LEU A 204 -16.07 -0.33 1.42
C LEU A 204 -16.21 -1.59 2.27
N ALA A 205 -15.12 -2.34 2.47
CA ALA A 205 -15.11 -3.49 3.37
C ALA A 205 -15.47 -3.08 4.82
N GLU A 206 -14.89 -1.98 5.33
CA GLU A 206 -15.19 -1.45 6.66
C GLU A 206 -16.68 -1.05 6.81
N ILE A 207 -17.24 -0.35 5.82
CA ILE A 207 -18.66 0.02 5.80
C ILE A 207 -19.55 -1.23 5.83
N LEU A 208 -19.28 -2.18 4.94
CA LEU A 208 -20.10 -3.39 4.76
C LEU A 208 -20.04 -4.28 6.00
N SER A 209 -18.85 -4.50 6.56
CA SER A 209 -18.68 -5.27 7.79
C SER A 209 -19.35 -4.61 9.00
N THR A 210 -19.18 -3.29 9.16
CA THR A 210 -19.82 -2.55 10.26
C THR A 210 -21.34 -2.60 10.15
N TYR A 211 -21.88 -2.36 8.95
CA TYR A 211 -23.31 -2.41 8.71
C TYR A 211 -23.87 -3.81 8.98
N TYR A 212 -23.18 -4.85 8.54
CA TYR A 212 -23.55 -6.24 8.81
C TYR A 212 -23.51 -6.57 10.30
N PHE A 213 -22.45 -6.19 11.02
CA PHE A 213 -22.32 -6.44 12.46
C PHE A 213 -23.41 -5.75 13.29
N ILE A 214 -23.73 -4.49 12.98
CA ILE A 214 -24.82 -3.75 13.64
C ILE A 214 -26.16 -4.48 13.42
N LYS A 215 -26.44 -4.94 12.20
CA LYS A 215 -27.72 -5.58 11.87
C LYS A 215 -27.85 -7.01 12.39
N GLN A 216 -26.76 -7.77 12.53
CA GLN A 216 -26.77 -9.07 13.21
C GLN A 216 -27.19 -8.95 14.68
N ARG A 217 -26.78 -7.87 15.37
CA ARG A 217 -27.12 -7.62 16.78
C ARG A 217 -28.62 -7.40 17.01
N ASP A 218 -29.34 -6.91 16.00
CA ASP A 218 -30.77 -6.61 16.04
C ASP A 218 -31.68 -7.82 15.73
N GLN A 219 -31.14 -9.06 15.71
CA GLN A 219 -31.88 -10.33 15.47
C GLN A 219 -32.64 -10.46 14.13
N PHE A 220 -32.30 -9.67 13.10
CA PHE A 220 -32.85 -9.84 11.75
C PHE A 220 -32.08 -10.92 10.98
N LYS A 221 -32.48 -12.19 11.16
CA LYS A 221 -31.79 -13.38 10.61
C LYS A 221 -31.80 -13.52 9.07
N ASP A 222 -32.52 -12.69 8.33
CA ASP A 222 -32.78 -12.91 6.89
C ASP A 222 -32.09 -11.90 5.92
N GLN A 223 -31.27 -10.97 6.42
CA GLN A 223 -30.68 -9.89 5.60
C GLN A 223 -29.26 -10.14 5.08
N GLY A 224 -28.53 -11.14 5.58
CA GLY A 224 -27.21 -11.51 5.01
C GLY A 224 -27.30 -12.00 3.57
N THR A 225 -28.38 -12.75 3.26
CA THR A 225 -28.75 -13.17 1.91
C THR A 225 -29.06 -11.96 1.02
N GLU A 226 -29.58 -10.88 1.59
CA GLU A 226 -30.06 -9.73 0.84
C GLU A 226 -28.94 -8.91 0.20
N PHE A 227 -27.88 -8.54 0.92
CA PHE A 227 -26.76 -7.81 0.30
C PHE A 227 -26.19 -8.58 -0.89
N TYR A 228 -26.00 -9.88 -0.72
CA TYR A 228 -25.57 -10.77 -1.78
C TYR A 228 -26.60 -10.87 -2.91
N THR A 229 -27.89 -11.01 -2.61
CA THR A 229 -28.97 -11.07 -3.62
C THR A 229 -29.10 -9.75 -4.37
N THR A 230 -29.13 -8.59 -3.71
CA THR A 230 -29.17 -7.26 -4.34
C THR A 230 -27.92 -7.04 -5.20
N PHE A 231 -26.74 -7.42 -4.72
CA PHE A 231 -25.50 -7.35 -5.48
C PHE A 231 -25.52 -8.26 -6.71
N THR A 232 -26.03 -9.49 -6.61
CA THR A 232 -26.04 -10.45 -7.72
C THR A 232 -27.17 -10.22 -8.72
N THR A 233 -28.34 -9.76 -8.26
CA THR A 233 -29.55 -9.61 -9.08
C THR A 233 -29.80 -8.19 -9.57
N LYS A 234 -29.11 -7.18 -9.00
CA LYS A 234 -29.34 -5.75 -9.26
C LYS A 234 -30.77 -5.28 -8.95
N ILE A 235 -31.51 -6.00 -8.10
CA ILE A 235 -32.92 -5.72 -7.78
C ILE A 235 -33.06 -4.64 -6.69
N HIS A 236 -34.03 -3.73 -6.86
CA HIS A 236 -34.42 -2.72 -5.87
C HIS A 236 -35.38 -3.32 -4.83
N VAL A 237 -35.04 -3.23 -3.54
CA VAL A 237 -35.89 -3.66 -2.40
C VAL A 237 -36.43 -2.44 -1.63
N GLU A 238 -37.76 -2.32 -1.46
CA GLU A 238 -38.38 -1.12 -0.87
C GLU A 238 -38.36 -1.07 0.67
N GLY A 239 -37.95 0.06 1.25
CA GLY A 239 -38.10 0.45 2.67
C GLY A 239 -36.88 1.23 3.21
N LYS A 240 -36.99 1.86 4.39
CA LYS A 240 -35.99 2.83 4.88
C LYS A 240 -34.61 2.21 5.17
N ASP A 241 -34.57 1.04 5.81
CA ASP A 241 -33.32 0.29 6.03
C ASP A 241 -32.72 -0.21 4.71
N TYR A 242 -33.58 -0.54 3.75
CA TYR A 242 -33.19 -1.00 2.42
C TYR A 242 -32.59 0.12 1.56
N LYS A 243 -32.98 1.38 1.77
CA LYS A 243 -32.37 2.54 1.09
C LYS A 243 -30.87 2.65 1.39
N ASN A 244 -30.44 2.34 2.61
CA ASN A 244 -29.02 2.38 2.96
C ASN A 244 -28.25 1.22 2.34
N VAL A 245 -28.82 0.00 2.38
CA VAL A 245 -28.25 -1.18 1.69
C VAL A 245 -28.06 -0.89 0.21
N GLN A 246 -29.10 -0.40 -0.46
CA GLN A 246 -29.04 -0.04 -1.87
C GLN A 246 -27.99 1.03 -2.14
N ARG A 247 -27.91 2.08 -1.31
CA ARG A 247 -26.91 3.14 -1.50
C ARG A 247 -25.49 2.60 -1.34
N ILE A 248 -25.23 1.76 -0.35
CA ILE A 248 -23.90 1.11 -0.17
C ILE A 248 -23.58 0.25 -1.40
N ILE A 249 -24.55 -0.54 -1.88
CA ILE A 249 -24.39 -1.37 -3.08
C ILE A 249 -24.13 -0.49 -4.33
N THR A 250 -24.83 0.63 -4.49
CA THR A 250 -24.58 1.58 -5.58
C THR A 250 -23.16 2.14 -5.51
N ILE A 251 -22.72 2.61 -4.34
CA ILE A 251 -21.35 3.10 -4.14
C ILE A 251 -20.32 2.01 -4.46
N LEU A 252 -20.56 0.77 -4.02
CA LEU A 252 -19.72 -0.38 -4.34
C LEU A 252 -19.68 -0.63 -5.86
N PHE A 253 -20.82 -0.64 -6.55
CA PHE A 253 -20.88 -0.82 -8.00
C PHE A 253 -20.14 0.27 -8.76
N GLU A 254 -20.31 1.53 -8.35
CA GLU A 254 -19.61 2.66 -8.97
C GLU A 254 -18.09 2.55 -8.74
N ALA A 255 -17.67 2.19 -7.52
CA ALA A 255 -16.27 1.96 -7.21
C ALA A 255 -15.69 0.79 -8.00
N LEU A 256 -16.40 -0.35 -8.09
CA LEU A 256 -15.99 -1.50 -8.90
C LEU A 256 -15.88 -1.15 -10.38
N THR A 257 -16.82 -0.35 -10.90
CA THR A 257 -16.78 0.12 -12.29
C THR A 257 -15.53 0.96 -12.55
N GLN A 258 -15.21 1.89 -11.64
CA GLN A 258 -14.00 2.71 -11.74
C GLN A 258 -12.71 1.87 -11.62
N MET A 259 -12.68 0.92 -10.68
CA MET A 259 -11.55 -0.01 -10.49
C MET A 259 -11.36 -0.95 -11.69
N LYS A 260 -12.45 -1.35 -12.34
CA LYS A 260 -12.41 -2.15 -13.57
C LYS A 260 -11.77 -1.37 -14.72
N GLU A 261 -12.13 -0.11 -14.89
CA GLU A 261 -11.53 0.73 -15.93
C GLU A 261 -10.03 0.95 -15.68
N ILE A 262 -9.63 1.09 -14.43
CA ILE A 262 -8.22 1.09 -14.01
C ILE A 262 -7.53 -0.24 -14.42
N ALA A 263 -8.13 -1.37 -14.07
CA ALA A 263 -7.58 -2.70 -14.38
C ALA A 263 -7.41 -2.90 -15.90
N ARG A 264 -8.40 -2.45 -16.69
CA ARG A 264 -8.37 -2.52 -18.15
C ARG A 264 -7.23 -1.68 -18.74
N ASN A 265 -7.03 -0.46 -18.24
CA ASN A 265 -5.95 0.40 -18.72
C ASN A 265 -4.55 -0.15 -18.36
N ALA A 266 -4.39 -0.77 -17.18
CA ALA A 266 -3.15 -1.48 -16.83
C ALA A 266 -2.89 -2.70 -17.76
N GLN A 267 -3.96 -3.27 -18.30
CA GLN A 267 -3.91 -4.43 -19.19
C GLN A 267 -3.65 -4.07 -20.65
N ASP A 268 -4.02 -2.89 -21.15
CA ASP A 268 -3.67 -2.47 -22.52
C ASP A 268 -2.12 -2.48 -22.74
N GLU A 269 -1.32 -2.53 -21.68
CA GLU A 269 0.13 -2.70 -21.69
C GLU A 269 0.62 -4.18 -21.61
N ILE A 270 -0.26 -5.14 -21.31
CA ILE A 270 0.03 -6.56 -21.08
C ILE A 270 -0.93 -7.44 -21.90
N ASP A 271 -0.42 -8.38 -22.68
CA ASP A 271 -1.28 -9.26 -23.50
C ASP A 271 -2.12 -10.21 -22.60
N GLY A 272 -3.41 -9.90 -22.43
CA GLY A 272 -4.35 -10.68 -21.62
C GLY A 272 -5.70 -9.97 -21.47
N ASP A 273 -6.78 -10.73 -21.38
CA ASP A 273 -8.13 -10.19 -21.16
C ASP A 273 -8.50 -10.43 -19.70
N VAL A 274 -8.73 -9.35 -18.94
CA VAL A 274 -9.27 -9.47 -17.58
C VAL A 274 -10.69 -9.99 -17.73
N SER A 275 -10.96 -11.20 -17.22
CA SER A 275 -12.35 -11.68 -17.19
C SER A 275 -13.21 -10.62 -16.49
N ASP A 276 -14.20 -10.12 -17.24
CA ASP A 276 -15.10 -9.02 -16.90
C ASP A 276 -15.77 -9.15 -15.51
N ASP A 277 -15.72 -10.36 -14.95
CA ASP A 277 -16.34 -10.79 -13.72
C ASP A 277 -15.38 -10.93 -12.52
N LEU A 278 -14.06 -10.74 -12.64
CA LEU A 278 -13.14 -11.05 -11.52
C LEU A 278 -13.38 -10.23 -10.26
N LEU A 279 -13.60 -8.91 -10.40
CA LEU A 279 -13.93 -8.02 -9.28
C LEU A 279 -15.33 -8.32 -8.74
N HIS A 280 -16.31 -8.51 -9.63
CA HIS A 280 -17.67 -8.87 -9.21
C HIS A 280 -17.72 -10.19 -8.45
N GLU A 281 -16.96 -11.20 -8.90
CA GLU A 281 -16.86 -12.49 -8.23
C GLU A 281 -16.13 -12.37 -6.88
N ALA A 282 -15.05 -11.58 -6.82
CA ALA A 282 -14.32 -11.34 -5.58
C ALA A 282 -15.24 -10.77 -4.50
N TRP A 283 -15.94 -9.69 -4.84
CA TRP A 283 -16.83 -9.01 -3.92
C TRP A 283 -18.11 -9.79 -3.65
N GLY A 284 -18.67 -10.46 -4.64
CA GLY A 284 -19.84 -11.33 -4.46
C GLY A 284 -19.53 -12.52 -3.56
N GLY A 285 -18.38 -13.17 -3.74
CA GLY A 285 -17.92 -14.26 -2.89
C GLY A 285 -17.64 -13.80 -1.46
N TRP A 286 -17.02 -12.64 -1.28
CA TRP A 286 -16.78 -12.05 0.03
C TRP A 286 -18.10 -11.65 0.73
N LEU A 287 -19.02 -10.99 0.03
CA LEU A 287 -20.35 -10.63 0.54
C LEU A 287 -21.18 -11.87 0.93
N LYS A 288 -21.06 -12.97 0.17
CA LYS A 288 -21.70 -14.24 0.53
C LYS A 288 -21.17 -14.77 1.85
N LYS A 289 -19.84 -14.84 2.01
CA LYS A 289 -19.20 -15.28 3.27
C LYS A 289 -19.58 -14.36 4.43
N LEU A 290 -19.61 -13.05 4.19
CA LEU A 290 -20.07 -12.06 5.15
C LEU A 290 -21.50 -12.39 5.59
N GLY A 291 -22.42 -12.61 4.65
CA GLY A 291 -23.82 -12.91 4.90
C GLY A 291 -24.09 -14.23 5.62
N GLU A 292 -23.30 -15.27 5.35
CA GLU A 292 -23.44 -16.62 5.94
C GLU A 292 -23.11 -16.66 7.45
N GLY A 293 -22.46 -15.63 7.99
CA GLY A 293 -22.28 -15.45 9.44
C GLY A 293 -21.68 -16.68 10.11
N THR A 294 -20.73 -17.35 9.45
CA THR A 294 -20.22 -18.70 9.80
C THR A 294 -19.57 -18.81 11.19
N GLY A 295 -19.56 -17.75 11.99
CA GLY A 295 -18.84 -17.64 13.26
C GLY A 295 -17.32 -17.54 13.06
N GLU A 296 -16.84 -17.69 11.82
CA GLU A 296 -15.46 -17.47 11.42
C GLU A 296 -15.22 -15.99 11.12
N GLU A 297 -14.03 -15.52 11.44
CA GLU A 297 -13.61 -14.13 11.28
C GLU A 297 -13.58 -13.76 9.78
N ILE A 298 -14.26 -12.67 9.41
CA ILE A 298 -14.50 -12.30 8.00
C ILE A 298 -13.17 -11.91 7.32
N PRO A 299 -12.83 -12.48 6.15
CA PRO A 299 -11.56 -12.26 5.47
C PRO A 299 -11.53 -10.92 4.71
N GLU A 300 -11.70 -9.79 5.40
CA GLU A 300 -11.65 -8.43 4.83
C GLU A 300 -10.34 -8.16 4.08
N VAL A 301 -9.22 -8.69 4.59
CA VAL A 301 -7.90 -8.45 4.01
C VAL A 301 -7.73 -9.19 2.68
N GLU A 302 -8.31 -10.38 2.53
CA GLU A 302 -8.29 -11.11 1.25
C GLU A 302 -8.95 -10.32 0.12
N VAL A 303 -10.15 -9.77 0.35
CA VAL A 303 -10.87 -9.05 -0.73
C VAL A 303 -10.12 -7.78 -1.14
N ILE A 304 -9.43 -7.12 -0.20
CA ILE A 304 -8.54 -5.98 -0.47
C ILE A 304 -7.34 -6.42 -1.30
N VAL A 305 -6.59 -7.43 -0.88
CA VAL A 305 -5.42 -7.98 -1.62
C VAL A 305 -5.82 -8.44 -3.02
N ARG A 306 -6.96 -9.13 -3.14
CA ARG A 306 -7.49 -9.59 -4.42
C ARG A 306 -7.82 -8.41 -5.33
N THR A 307 -8.45 -7.37 -4.79
CA THR A 307 -8.80 -6.16 -5.54
C THR A 307 -7.55 -5.43 -6.05
N ILE A 308 -6.52 -5.27 -5.23
CA ILE A 308 -5.25 -4.64 -5.62
C ILE A 308 -4.59 -5.44 -6.75
N ASN A 309 -4.49 -6.76 -6.59
CA ASN A 309 -3.88 -7.62 -7.60
C ASN A 309 -4.61 -7.60 -8.94
N ILE A 310 -5.95 -7.56 -8.95
CA ILE A 310 -6.72 -7.44 -10.19
C ILE A 310 -6.48 -6.07 -10.84
N CYS A 311 -6.53 -4.99 -10.05
CA CYS A 311 -6.36 -3.63 -10.57
C CYS A 311 -4.93 -3.32 -11.03
N GLY A 312 -3.93 -4.03 -10.49
CA GLY A 312 -2.54 -3.97 -10.93
C GLY A 312 -2.18 -4.91 -12.09
N GLY A 313 -3.16 -5.62 -12.68
CA GLY A 313 -2.92 -6.58 -13.77
C GLY A 313 -2.13 -7.82 -13.33
N HIS A 314 -2.06 -8.12 -12.03
CA HIS A 314 -1.33 -9.28 -11.50
C HIS A 314 -2.19 -10.56 -11.46
N ILE A 315 -3.52 -10.43 -11.51
CA ILE A 315 -4.47 -11.55 -11.61
C ILE A 315 -5.38 -11.29 -12.80
N LEU A 316 -5.21 -12.10 -13.84
CA LEU A 316 -5.93 -11.96 -15.11
C LEU A 316 -6.99 -13.05 -15.29
N SER A 317 -6.96 -14.10 -14.48
CA SER A 317 -7.78 -15.28 -14.67
C SER A 317 -8.18 -15.96 -13.36
N LYS A 318 -9.23 -16.78 -13.42
CA LYS A 318 -9.81 -17.47 -12.25
C LYS A 318 -8.95 -18.65 -11.77
N GLU A 319 -8.09 -19.17 -12.63
CA GLU A 319 -7.17 -20.27 -12.32
C GLU A 319 -6.20 -19.86 -11.21
N VAL A 320 -5.71 -18.62 -11.23
CA VAL A 320 -4.80 -18.08 -10.21
C VAL A 320 -5.43 -18.12 -8.82
N LEU A 321 -6.71 -17.77 -8.73
CA LEU A 321 -7.47 -17.73 -7.47
C LEU A 321 -7.77 -19.13 -6.93
N SER A 322 -7.87 -20.11 -7.83
CA SER A 322 -8.09 -21.52 -7.47
C SER A 322 -6.80 -22.22 -7.04
N HIS A 323 -5.63 -21.62 -7.32
CA HIS A 323 -4.33 -22.18 -7.04
C HIS A 323 -4.07 -22.33 -5.53
N HIS A 324 -3.44 -23.45 -5.14
CA HIS A 324 -3.19 -23.76 -3.73
C HIS A 324 -2.33 -22.70 -3.02
N GLU A 325 -1.28 -22.17 -3.68
CA GLU A 325 -0.45 -21.10 -3.11
C GLU A 325 -1.26 -19.84 -2.79
N TYR A 326 -2.18 -19.45 -3.68
CA TYR A 326 -3.03 -18.28 -3.47
C TYR A 326 -3.94 -18.48 -2.25
N LYS A 327 -4.54 -19.67 -2.14
CA LYS A 327 -5.40 -20.02 -0.99
C LYS A 327 -4.62 -20.03 0.32
N THR A 328 -3.42 -20.60 0.34
CA THR A 328 -2.55 -20.60 1.53
C THR A 328 -2.18 -19.18 1.95
N LEU A 329 -1.75 -18.33 1.02
CA LEU A 329 -1.43 -16.93 1.30
C LEU A 329 -2.65 -16.15 1.78
N SER A 330 -3.83 -16.40 1.19
CA SER A 330 -5.10 -15.80 1.58
C SER A 330 -5.52 -16.18 3.00
N GLN A 331 -5.38 -17.45 3.38
CA GLN A 331 -5.68 -17.88 4.75
C GLN A 331 -4.71 -17.23 5.75
N LEU A 332 -3.41 -17.29 5.45
CA LEU A 332 -2.37 -16.76 6.32
C LEU A 332 -2.51 -15.25 6.54
N ILE A 333 -2.76 -14.46 5.47
CA ILE A 333 -2.83 -13.00 5.62
C ILE A 333 -4.03 -12.57 6.45
N ASN A 334 -5.18 -13.23 6.32
CA ASN A 334 -6.36 -12.91 7.13
C ASN A 334 -6.10 -13.17 8.61
N GLN A 335 -5.55 -14.35 8.94
CA GLN A 335 -5.21 -14.73 10.31
C GLN A 335 -4.22 -13.73 10.93
N LEU A 336 -3.12 -13.49 10.22
CA LEU A 336 -2.05 -12.61 10.65
C LEU A 336 -2.53 -11.17 10.87
N CYS A 337 -3.24 -10.59 9.90
CA CYS A 337 -3.70 -9.20 10.01
C CYS A 337 -4.72 -9.05 11.14
N HIS A 338 -5.52 -10.08 11.38
CA HIS A 338 -6.45 -10.07 12.50
C HIS A 338 -5.76 -10.16 13.86
N HIS A 339 -4.74 -11.02 14.00
CA HIS A 339 -3.90 -11.06 15.20
C HIS A 339 -3.24 -9.70 15.45
N LEU A 340 -2.76 -9.03 14.40
CA LEU A 340 -2.17 -7.69 14.48
C LEU A 340 -3.17 -6.61 14.91
N LEU A 341 -4.41 -6.66 14.43
CA LEU A 341 -5.46 -5.70 14.81
C LEU A 341 -5.90 -5.83 16.28
N LYS A 342 -5.76 -7.02 16.88
CA LYS A 342 -6.11 -7.28 18.29
C LYS A 342 -5.06 -6.80 19.29
N LEU A 343 -3.90 -6.33 18.84
CA LEU A 343 -2.82 -5.91 19.74
C LEU A 343 -3.12 -4.54 20.38
N GLU A 344 -3.09 -4.50 21.71
CA GLU A 344 -3.24 -3.26 22.48
C GLU A 344 -1.91 -2.53 22.74
N ASN A 345 -0.77 -3.24 22.65
CA ASN A 345 0.55 -2.71 22.99
C ASN A 345 1.40 -2.41 21.74
N HIS A 346 1.71 -1.13 21.54
CA HIS A 346 2.62 -0.67 20.51
C HIS A 346 4.08 -1.08 20.83
N LYS A 347 4.89 -1.31 19.78
CA LYS A 347 6.33 -1.67 19.81
C LYS A 347 6.72 -3.07 20.30
N THR A 348 5.80 -3.85 20.87
CA THR A 348 6.08 -5.24 21.27
C THR A 348 5.12 -6.19 20.57
N ILE A 349 5.59 -6.82 19.50
CA ILE A 349 4.83 -7.82 18.74
C ILE A 349 5.12 -9.21 19.30
N ASP A 350 4.08 -10.04 19.38
CA ASP A 350 4.17 -11.41 19.89
C ASP A 350 5.05 -12.30 19.00
N VAL A 351 5.75 -13.25 19.61
CA VAL A 351 6.65 -14.20 18.91
C VAL A 351 5.90 -15.06 17.90
N ASP A 352 4.63 -15.37 18.13
CA ASP A 352 3.83 -16.16 17.20
C ASP A 352 3.44 -15.35 15.95
N ILE A 353 3.15 -14.06 16.10
CA ILE A 353 2.95 -13.14 14.96
C ILE A 353 4.24 -12.99 14.14
N GLU A 354 5.40 -12.93 14.80
CA GLU A 354 6.70 -12.93 14.11
C GLU A 354 6.92 -14.18 13.25
N LYS A 355 6.51 -15.36 13.74
CA LYS A 355 6.58 -16.61 12.97
C LYS A 355 5.61 -16.63 11.80
N GLU A 356 4.39 -16.10 11.98
CA GLU A 356 3.42 -15.95 10.89
C GLU A 356 3.93 -15.02 9.79
N MET A 357 4.54 -13.89 10.17
CA MET A 357 5.24 -13.00 9.23
C MET A 357 6.40 -13.71 8.53
N GLU A 358 7.21 -14.48 9.25
CA GLU A 358 8.32 -15.25 8.67
C GLU A 358 7.80 -16.27 7.64
N LEU A 359 6.73 -17.01 7.96
CA LEU A 359 6.09 -17.94 7.05
C LEU A 359 5.58 -17.23 5.79
N LEU A 360 4.92 -16.08 5.95
CA LEU A 360 4.43 -15.28 4.83
C LEU A 360 5.59 -14.90 3.90
N VAL A 361 6.70 -14.42 4.47
CA VAL A 361 7.90 -14.04 3.70
C VAL A 361 8.48 -15.24 2.97
N GLN A 362 8.57 -16.41 3.62
CA GLN A 362 9.05 -17.62 2.97
C GLN A 362 8.18 -18.00 1.76
N LEU A 363 6.85 -18.00 1.92
CA LEU A 363 5.92 -18.33 0.83
C LEU A 363 6.00 -17.33 -0.33
N VAL A 364 6.19 -16.04 -0.02
CA VAL A 364 6.31 -14.97 -1.03
C VAL A 364 7.64 -15.01 -1.78
N MET A 365 8.73 -15.40 -1.11
CA MET A 365 10.07 -15.47 -1.69
C MET A 365 10.37 -16.79 -2.42
N GLN A 366 9.58 -17.85 -2.16
CA GLN A 366 9.70 -19.13 -2.84
C GLN A 366 9.31 -19.00 -4.32
N ASN A 367 10.26 -19.31 -5.20
CA ASN A 367 10.03 -19.46 -6.63
C ASN A 367 9.49 -20.86 -6.90
N SER A 368 8.33 -20.95 -7.56
CA SER A 368 7.73 -22.19 -7.99
C SER A 368 7.45 -22.13 -9.49
N SER A 369 7.87 -23.15 -10.23
CA SER A 369 7.78 -23.18 -11.70
C SER A 369 6.35 -23.20 -12.23
N ASN A 370 5.40 -23.69 -11.41
CA ASN A 370 3.96 -23.73 -11.71
C ASN A 370 3.14 -22.90 -10.71
N GLY A 371 3.78 -21.98 -9.98
CA GLY A 371 3.14 -21.19 -8.94
C GLY A 371 2.43 -19.94 -9.46
N ILE A 372 1.83 -19.20 -8.53
CA ILE A 372 1.31 -17.87 -8.85
C ILE A 372 2.46 -16.86 -9.02
N SER A 373 2.22 -15.79 -9.77
CA SER A 373 3.28 -14.83 -10.10
C SER A 373 3.90 -14.20 -8.85
N LYS A 374 5.20 -13.86 -8.92
CA LYS A 374 5.89 -13.16 -7.83
C LYS A 374 5.22 -11.83 -7.52
N ALA A 375 4.75 -11.09 -8.54
CA ALA A 375 4.00 -9.84 -8.35
C ALA A 375 2.75 -10.06 -7.49
N THR A 376 1.97 -11.12 -7.80
CA THR A 376 0.80 -11.51 -7.02
C THR A 376 1.14 -11.78 -5.56
N LYS A 377 2.22 -12.55 -5.32
CA LYS A 377 2.71 -12.88 -3.97
C LYS A 377 3.15 -11.63 -3.21
N GLN A 378 3.81 -10.67 -3.87
CA GLN A 378 4.32 -9.47 -3.21
C GLN A 378 3.22 -8.59 -2.62
N ILE A 379 2.03 -8.52 -3.24
CA ILE A 379 0.91 -7.74 -2.68
C ILE A 379 0.49 -8.27 -1.31
N PHE A 380 0.52 -9.60 -1.07
CA PHE A 380 0.22 -10.14 0.26
C PHE A 380 1.20 -9.62 1.32
N LEU A 381 2.51 -9.64 1.02
CA LEU A 381 3.52 -9.14 1.93
C LEU A 381 3.39 -7.62 2.14
N VAL A 382 3.17 -6.87 1.06
CA VAL A 382 2.97 -5.42 1.11
C VAL A 382 1.83 -5.05 2.04
N VAL A 383 0.67 -5.68 1.88
CA VAL A 383 -0.49 -5.44 2.75
C VAL A 383 -0.18 -5.87 4.19
N ALA A 384 0.38 -7.06 4.43
CA ALA A 384 0.70 -7.51 5.79
C ALA A 384 1.65 -6.55 6.53
N LYS A 385 2.62 -5.95 5.83
CA LYS A 385 3.54 -4.97 6.43
C LYS A 385 2.84 -3.69 6.88
N THR A 386 1.73 -3.28 6.26
CA THR A 386 0.98 -2.09 6.72
C THR A 386 0.24 -2.37 8.02
N TYR A 387 -0.34 -3.58 8.17
CA TYR A 387 -0.94 -4.02 9.43
C TYR A 387 0.12 -4.15 10.53
N TYR A 388 1.28 -4.71 10.21
CA TYR A 388 2.38 -4.79 11.15
C TYR A 388 2.87 -3.39 11.56
N HIS A 389 3.04 -2.47 10.61
CA HIS A 389 3.39 -1.08 10.88
C HIS A 389 2.35 -0.41 11.80
N ARG A 390 1.07 -0.59 11.52
CA ARG A 390 -0.04 -0.05 12.30
C ARG A 390 -0.04 -0.57 13.75
N ALA A 391 0.25 -1.85 13.96
CA ALA A 391 0.36 -2.43 15.29
C ALA A 391 1.61 -1.95 16.03
N TYR A 392 2.73 -1.79 15.30
CA TYR A 392 4.02 -1.44 15.89
C TYR A 392 4.10 0.02 16.35
N PHE A 393 3.60 0.96 15.55
CA PHE A 393 3.68 2.40 15.83
C PHE A 393 2.42 2.92 16.54
N SER A 394 2.60 3.89 17.43
CA SER A 394 1.49 4.60 18.06
C SER A 394 0.75 5.49 17.05
N ALA A 395 -0.51 5.84 17.36
CA ALA A 395 -1.30 6.74 16.52
C ALA A 395 -0.61 8.09 16.27
N GLN A 396 0.11 8.63 17.25
CA GLN A 396 0.87 9.88 17.09
C GLN A 396 2.05 9.72 16.12
N GLU A 397 2.78 8.60 16.19
CA GLU A 397 3.87 8.30 15.24
C GLU A 397 3.32 8.12 13.81
N ILE A 398 2.16 7.47 13.66
CA ILE A 398 1.48 7.32 12.36
C ILE A 398 1.07 8.70 11.81
N GLU A 399 0.51 9.60 12.63
CA GLU A 399 0.17 10.97 12.19
C GLU A 399 1.41 11.76 11.73
N GLN A 400 2.55 11.57 12.40
CA GLN A 400 3.83 12.16 11.96
C GLN A 400 4.31 11.56 10.64
N HIS A 401 4.19 10.23 10.46
CA HIS A 401 4.52 9.56 9.21
C HIS A 401 3.63 10.06 8.05
N ILE A 402 2.34 10.28 8.31
CA ILE A 402 1.38 10.85 7.35
C ILE A 402 1.83 12.25 6.93
N SER A 403 2.08 13.14 7.90
CA SER A 403 2.55 14.52 7.64
C SER A 403 3.77 14.51 6.72
N ARG A 404 4.76 13.69 7.11
CA ARG A 404 6.07 13.66 6.45
C ARG A 404 6.05 13.07 5.05
N ILE A 405 5.23 12.04 4.81
CA ILE A 405 5.16 11.41 3.48
C ILE A 405 4.28 12.19 2.52
N LEU A 406 3.12 12.68 2.97
CA LEU A 406 2.13 13.26 2.07
C LEU A 406 2.28 14.77 1.90
N PHE A 407 2.80 15.49 2.89
CA PHE A 407 2.68 16.97 2.93
C PHE A 407 4.01 17.72 3.08
N GLU A 408 5.11 17.03 3.37
CA GLU A 408 6.43 17.64 3.50
C GLU A 408 7.33 17.25 2.34
N GLN A 409 7.75 18.21 1.52
CA GLN A 409 8.72 17.94 0.44
C GLN A 409 10.10 17.57 0.99
N VAL A 410 10.88 16.83 0.20
CA VAL A 410 12.30 16.61 0.47
C VAL A 410 13.09 17.78 -0.11
N VAL A 411 13.97 18.38 0.70
CA VAL A 411 14.81 19.53 0.31
C VAL A 411 16.24 19.12 0.06
#